data_AF-A0A8K9XYM5-F1
#
_entry.id   AF-A0A8K9XYM5-F1
#
_cell.length_a   1.000
_cell.length_b   1.000
_cell.length_c   1.000
_cell.angle_alpha   90.00
_cell.angle_beta   90.00
_cell.angle_gamma   90.00
#
_symmetry.space_group_name_H-M   'P 1'
#
loop_
_entity.id
_entity.type
_entity.pdbx_description
1 polymer ?
#
loop_
_entity_poly.entity_id
_entity_poly.type
_entity_poly.pdbx_seq_one_letter_code
_entity_poly.pdbx_strand_id
1 'polypeptide(L)'
;MWVEDKAKPESNRRTVGMRQHFVNGLVYCTGDMMHFSQYMEDKAFIFQLFEWSMRGVARVILANNPLSGVLILGALVWASPWQALLGTLGLLTSTLTAVIIGQDSEEVSGGLHGFNGMLVSLLMGVCSSAGDWYWWLLLPVFLGGATSTFLYSGLAPLLDKWDLPVAVFPFNMVILLYLACTGSSNPYYPHHPATPLGELESNASQLSLTQLLQGVPLGVGQIYACEDLGPSVLILGATLLYSPLLGSHALLGSGAGTLIYCQGPGPRSVQKI
;
A
#
# COMPACT_ATOMS: atom_id res chain seq x y z
N MET A 1 -18.25 1.37 66.73
CA MET A 1 -18.76 2.20 65.62
C MET A 1 -18.28 1.52 64.35
N TRP A 2 -19.18 0.77 63.71
CA TRP A 2 -18.88 0.01 62.49
C TRP A 2 -18.67 0.99 61.34
N VAL A 3 -17.57 0.88 60.61
CA VAL A 3 -17.33 1.66 59.39
C VAL A 3 -17.93 0.83 58.25
N GLU A 4 -19.09 1.27 57.74
CA GLU A 4 -19.67 0.68 56.54
C GLU A 4 -18.75 0.90 55.33
N ASP A 5 -18.32 -0.23 54.76
CA ASP A 5 -17.61 -0.31 53.49
C ASP A 5 -18.58 0.11 52.37
N LYS A 6 -18.43 1.35 51.87
CA LYS A 6 -19.25 1.83 50.74
C LYS A 6 -18.85 1.07 49.47
N ALA A 7 -19.67 0.08 49.12
CA ALA A 7 -19.64 -0.60 47.83
C ALA A 7 -19.64 0.42 46.68
N LYS A 8 -18.57 0.40 45.86
CA LYS A 8 -18.49 1.16 44.60
C LYS A 8 -19.60 0.68 43.65
N PRO A 9 -20.32 1.59 42.96
CA PRO A 9 -21.47 1.25 42.12
C PRO A 9 -21.07 0.32 40.95
N GLU A 10 -21.83 -0.76 40.76
CA GLU A 10 -21.59 -1.82 39.76
C GLU A 10 -21.55 -1.32 38.30
N SER A 11 -22.19 -0.19 37.99
CA SER A 11 -22.14 0.43 36.66
C SER A 11 -20.72 0.87 36.27
N ASN A 12 -19.91 1.28 37.25
CA ASN A 12 -18.53 1.71 37.01
C ASN A 12 -17.60 0.51 36.76
N ARG A 13 -17.88 -0.66 37.33
CA ARG A 13 -17.12 -1.91 37.06
C ARG A 13 -17.35 -2.46 35.65
N ARG A 14 -18.60 -2.42 35.14
CA ARG A 14 -18.93 -2.90 33.78
C ARG A 14 -18.30 -2.01 32.69
N THR A 15 -18.34 -0.70 32.88
CA THR A 15 -17.78 0.27 31.91
C THR A 15 -16.26 0.20 31.85
N VAL A 16 -15.59 0.01 33.00
CA VAL A 16 -14.14 -0.20 33.07
C VAL A 16 -13.73 -1.52 32.42
N GLY A 17 -14.47 -2.61 32.66
CA GLY A 17 -14.20 -3.91 32.01
C GLY A 17 -14.32 -3.82 30.48
N MET A 18 -15.38 -3.21 29.97
CA MET A 18 -15.61 -3.07 28.52
C MET A 18 -14.53 -2.21 27.84
N ARG A 19 -14.12 -1.09 28.47
CA ARG A 19 -13.03 -0.24 27.97
C ARG A 19 -11.69 -0.99 28.00
N GLN A 20 -11.42 -1.77 29.04
CA GLN A 20 -10.18 -2.54 29.15
C GLN A 20 -10.12 -3.66 28.11
N HIS A 21 -11.21 -4.38 27.88
CA HIS A 21 -11.29 -5.39 26.82
C HIS A 21 -11.10 -4.79 25.42
N PHE A 22 -11.70 -3.62 25.17
CA PHE A 22 -11.52 -2.90 23.91
C PHE A 22 -10.07 -2.45 23.70
N VAL A 23 -9.44 -1.84 24.71
CA VAL A 23 -8.03 -1.41 24.64
C VAL A 23 -7.10 -2.61 24.44
N ASN A 24 -7.32 -3.71 25.16
CA ASN A 24 -6.51 -4.92 25.01
C ASN A 24 -6.67 -5.55 23.61
N GLY A 25 -7.89 -5.56 23.06
CA GLY A 25 -8.14 -6.00 21.69
C GLY A 25 -7.44 -5.10 20.66
N LEU A 26 -7.51 -3.78 20.84
CA LEU A 26 -6.85 -2.82 19.97
C LEU A 26 -5.32 -3.00 19.97
N VAL A 27 -4.72 -3.17 21.16
CA VAL A 27 -3.28 -3.40 21.32
C VAL A 27 -2.85 -4.69 20.61
N TYR A 28 -3.68 -5.74 20.63
CA TYR A 28 -3.40 -7.00 19.92
C TYR A 28 -3.39 -6.84 18.40
N CYS A 29 -4.13 -5.87 17.87
CA CYS A 29 -4.25 -5.57 16.44
C CYS A 29 -3.23 -4.53 15.94
N THR A 30 -2.54 -3.84 16.84
CA THR A 30 -1.54 -2.80 16.51
C THR A 30 -0.12 -3.38 16.40
N GLY A 31 0.80 -2.64 15.77
CA GLY A 31 2.20 -3.07 15.61
C GLY A 31 2.35 -4.31 14.72
N ASP A 32 3.41 -5.10 14.91
CA ASP A 32 3.80 -6.16 13.95
C ASP A 32 2.98 -7.46 14.05
N MET A 33 2.08 -7.56 15.05
CA MET A 33 1.29 -8.75 15.33
C MET A 33 2.13 -10.04 15.41
N MET A 34 3.29 -10.00 16.08
CA MET A 34 4.23 -11.14 16.15
C MET A 34 3.61 -12.41 16.75
N HIS A 35 2.70 -12.29 17.73
CA HIS A 35 1.97 -13.45 18.27
C HIS A 35 1.09 -14.14 17.24
N PHE A 36 0.49 -13.38 16.32
CA PHE A 36 -0.28 -13.96 15.22
C PHE A 36 0.66 -14.66 14.23
N SER A 37 1.82 -14.06 13.94
CA SER A 37 2.86 -14.67 13.09
C SER A 37 3.29 -16.04 13.61
N GLN A 38 3.65 -16.12 14.90
CA GLN A 38 4.06 -17.36 15.56
C GLN A 38 2.97 -18.44 15.49
N TYR A 39 1.69 -18.04 15.65
CA TYR A 39 0.57 -18.96 15.52
C TYR A 39 0.39 -19.49 14.08
N MET A 40 0.77 -18.70 13.07
CA MET A 40 0.62 -19.05 11.66
C MET A 40 1.74 -19.95 11.14
N GLU A 41 2.93 -19.94 11.77
CA GLU A 41 4.07 -20.81 11.41
C GLU A 41 3.71 -22.31 11.41
N ASP A 42 2.86 -22.74 12.34
CA ASP A 42 2.41 -24.15 12.44
C ASP A 42 1.26 -24.51 11.48
N LYS A 43 0.79 -23.58 10.64
CA LYS A 43 -0.34 -23.80 9.72
C LYS A 43 0.11 -24.26 8.35
N ALA A 44 -0.83 -24.76 7.55
CA ALA A 44 -0.56 -25.13 6.16
C ALA A 44 -0.01 -23.94 5.36
N PHE A 45 0.83 -24.24 4.37
CA PHE A 45 1.51 -23.22 3.54
C PHE A 45 0.57 -22.16 2.96
N ILE A 46 -0.66 -22.52 2.57
CA ILE A 46 -1.62 -21.55 2.03
C ILE A 46 -2.01 -20.46 3.03
N PHE A 47 -2.10 -20.80 4.32
CA PHE A 47 -2.40 -19.84 5.39
C PHE A 47 -1.20 -18.94 5.68
N GLN A 48 0.01 -19.51 5.66
CA GLN A 48 1.26 -18.74 5.77
C GLN A 48 1.38 -17.77 4.60
N LEU A 49 1.22 -18.26 3.36
CA LEU A 49 1.26 -17.44 2.16
C LEU A 49 0.23 -16.30 2.20
N PHE A 50 -0.98 -16.55 2.71
CA PHE A 50 -1.97 -15.50 2.93
C PHE A 50 -1.47 -14.44 3.92
N GLU A 51 -0.92 -14.84 5.06
CA GLU A 51 -0.34 -13.89 6.03
C GLU A 51 0.80 -13.07 5.40
N TRP A 52 1.77 -13.75 4.77
CA TRP A 52 2.93 -13.12 4.12
C TRP A 52 2.47 -12.15 3.05
N SER A 53 1.40 -12.50 2.34
CA SER A 53 0.77 -11.63 1.35
C SER A 53 0.15 -10.39 1.96
N MET A 54 -0.61 -10.53 3.06
CA MET A 54 -1.20 -9.39 3.75
C MET A 54 -0.13 -8.48 4.37
N ARG A 55 0.94 -9.05 4.94
CA ARG A 55 2.12 -8.28 5.34
C ARG A 55 2.72 -7.55 4.15
N GLY A 56 2.88 -8.23 3.00
CA GLY A 56 3.36 -7.63 1.76
C GLY A 56 2.50 -6.48 1.26
N VAL A 57 1.17 -6.56 1.37
CA VAL A 57 0.26 -5.43 1.08
C VAL A 57 0.63 -4.25 1.98
N ALA A 58 0.70 -4.47 3.30
CA ALA A 58 0.99 -3.43 4.28
C ALA A 58 2.41 -2.84 4.15
N ARG A 59 3.38 -3.60 3.64
CA ARG A 59 4.78 -3.15 3.48
C ARG A 59 4.93 -1.99 2.50
N VAL A 60 3.99 -1.79 1.58
CA VAL A 60 3.97 -0.61 0.70
C VAL A 60 3.96 0.70 1.52
N ILE A 61 3.27 0.74 2.66
CA ILE A 61 3.28 1.87 3.59
C ILE A 61 4.28 1.69 4.74
N LEU A 62 5.26 0.79 4.61
CA LEU A 62 6.25 0.44 5.64
C LEU A 62 5.66 -0.24 6.90
N ALA A 63 4.43 -0.77 6.81
CA ALA A 63 3.79 -1.47 7.92
C ALA A 63 4.01 -3.00 7.81
N ASN A 64 4.29 -3.65 8.94
CA ASN A 64 4.43 -5.11 9.02
C ASN A 64 3.22 -5.74 9.75
N ASN A 65 2.01 -5.49 9.27
CA ASN A 65 0.79 -5.90 9.97
C ASN A 65 -0.22 -6.52 8.99
N PRO A 66 -0.54 -7.82 9.13
CA PRO A 66 -1.43 -8.50 8.20
C PRO A 66 -2.86 -7.95 8.25
N LEU A 67 -3.36 -7.49 9.41
CA LEU A 67 -4.69 -6.88 9.51
C LEU A 67 -4.76 -5.55 8.74
N SER A 68 -3.70 -4.75 8.81
CA SER A 68 -3.58 -3.51 8.01
C SER A 68 -3.58 -3.85 6.52
N GLY A 69 -2.88 -4.92 6.13
CA GLY A 69 -2.89 -5.45 4.77
C GLY A 69 -4.28 -5.85 4.28
N VAL A 70 -5.07 -6.55 5.11
CA VAL A 70 -6.46 -6.91 4.80
C VAL A 70 -7.32 -5.67 4.57
N LEU A 71 -7.19 -4.65 5.43
CA LEU A 71 -7.93 -3.40 5.29
C LEU A 71 -7.57 -2.64 4.02
N ILE A 72 -6.27 -2.58 3.69
CA ILE A 72 -5.77 -1.95 2.46
C ILE A 72 -6.25 -2.72 1.23
N LEU A 73 -6.14 -4.04 1.21
CA LEU A 73 -6.64 -4.84 0.10
C LEU A 73 -8.16 -4.69 -0.07
N GLY A 74 -8.90 -4.61 1.04
CA GLY A 74 -10.32 -4.28 1.04
C GLY A 74 -10.61 -2.89 0.44
N ALA A 75 -9.77 -1.90 0.72
CA ALA A 75 -9.86 -0.58 0.09
C ALA A 75 -9.62 -0.65 -1.43
N LEU A 76 -8.63 -1.44 -1.88
CA LEU A 76 -8.37 -1.64 -3.31
C LEU A 76 -9.52 -2.34 -4.01
N VAL A 77 -10.09 -3.38 -3.40
CA VAL A 77 -11.28 -4.08 -3.95
C VAL A 77 -12.47 -3.13 -4.03
N TRP A 78 -12.63 -2.23 -3.05
CA TRP A 78 -13.68 -1.21 -3.06
C TRP A 78 -13.45 -0.17 -4.18
N ALA A 79 -12.21 0.26 -4.42
CA ALA A 79 -11.87 1.22 -5.47
C ALA A 79 -11.98 0.61 -6.87
N SER A 80 -11.25 -0.48 -7.12
CA SER A 80 -11.28 -1.21 -8.39
C SER A 80 -10.90 -2.69 -8.17
N PRO A 81 -11.86 -3.62 -8.33
CA PRO A 81 -11.59 -5.05 -8.25
C PRO A 81 -10.52 -5.53 -9.24
N TRP A 82 -10.43 -4.88 -10.41
CA TRP A 82 -9.39 -5.19 -11.40
C TRP A 82 -8.00 -4.82 -10.89
N GLN A 83 -7.82 -3.61 -10.35
CA GLN A 83 -6.55 -3.20 -9.75
C GLN A 83 -6.16 -4.08 -8.55
N ALA A 84 -7.13 -4.42 -7.70
CA ALA A 84 -6.90 -5.34 -6.59
C ALA A 84 -6.42 -6.72 -7.07
N LEU A 85 -7.00 -7.24 -8.16
CA LEU A 85 -6.58 -8.50 -8.77
C LEU A 85 -5.15 -8.41 -9.29
N LEU A 86 -4.82 -7.38 -10.08
CA LEU A 86 -3.48 -7.19 -10.64
C LEU A 86 -2.43 -7.02 -9.55
N GLY A 87 -2.68 -6.15 -8.57
CA GLY A 87 -1.80 -5.94 -7.43
C GLY A 87 -1.57 -7.22 -6.62
N THR A 88 -2.63 -8.00 -6.38
CA THR A 88 -2.53 -9.30 -5.69
C THR A 88 -1.74 -10.31 -6.51
N LEU A 89 -1.94 -10.38 -7.83
CA LEU A 89 -1.20 -11.28 -8.70
C LEU A 89 0.30 -10.94 -8.72
N GLY A 90 0.64 -9.66 -8.84
CA GLY A 90 2.02 -9.18 -8.78
C GLY A 90 2.69 -9.49 -7.46
N LEU A 91 1.97 -9.25 -6.35
CA LEU A 91 2.43 -9.61 -5.02
C LEU A 91 2.72 -11.10 -4.89
N LEU A 92 1.74 -11.94 -5.25
CA LEU A 92 1.87 -13.40 -5.12
C LEU A 92 3.00 -13.91 -5.99
N THR A 93 3.11 -13.40 -7.21
CA THR A 93 4.18 -13.79 -8.13
C THR A 93 5.55 -13.44 -7.54
N SER A 94 5.70 -12.24 -6.99
CA SER A 94 6.97 -11.81 -6.36
C SER A 94 7.29 -12.63 -5.10
N THR A 95 6.31 -12.84 -4.21
CA THR A 95 6.49 -13.66 -3.00
C THR A 95 6.83 -15.11 -3.34
N LEU A 96 6.12 -15.72 -4.31
CA LEU A 96 6.41 -17.09 -4.74
C LEU A 96 7.77 -17.18 -5.45
N THR A 97 8.15 -16.18 -6.23
CA THR A 97 9.49 -16.11 -6.84
C THR A 97 10.56 -16.09 -5.76
N ALA A 98 10.36 -15.31 -4.68
CA ALA A 98 11.30 -15.23 -3.56
C ALA A 98 11.48 -16.59 -2.86
N VAL A 99 10.38 -17.34 -2.67
CA VAL A 99 10.42 -18.71 -2.15
C VAL A 99 11.20 -19.64 -3.09
N ILE A 100 10.92 -19.58 -4.40
CA ILE A 100 11.55 -20.45 -5.40
C ILE A 100 13.06 -20.22 -5.49
N ILE A 101 13.51 -18.97 -5.45
CA ILE A 101 14.94 -18.63 -5.51
C ILE A 101 15.64 -18.72 -4.15
N GLY A 102 14.93 -19.13 -3.09
CA GLY A 102 15.49 -19.36 -1.76
C GLY A 102 15.94 -18.08 -1.05
N GLN A 103 15.16 -17.00 -1.14
CA GLN A 103 15.40 -15.80 -0.32
C GLN A 103 15.22 -16.10 1.17
N ASP A 104 15.72 -15.20 2.01
CA ASP A 104 15.62 -15.32 3.46
C ASP A 104 14.16 -15.48 3.93
N SER A 105 13.93 -16.45 4.82
CA SER A 105 12.58 -16.82 5.24
C SER A 105 11.94 -15.77 6.14
N GLU A 106 12.72 -15.01 6.93
CA GLU A 106 12.20 -13.90 7.74
C GLU A 106 11.81 -12.73 6.84
N GLU A 107 12.59 -12.43 5.79
CA GLU A 107 12.22 -11.40 4.82
C GLU A 107 10.96 -11.76 4.04
N VAL A 108 10.84 -13.01 3.58
CA VAL A 108 9.69 -13.51 2.83
C VAL A 108 8.44 -13.50 3.71
N SER A 109 8.52 -14.08 4.92
CA SER A 109 7.38 -14.12 5.84
C SER A 109 6.99 -12.73 6.35
N GLY A 110 7.97 -11.83 6.49
CA GLY A 110 7.76 -10.41 6.78
C GLY A 110 7.17 -9.60 5.62
N GLY A 111 7.01 -10.20 4.43
CA GLY A 111 6.39 -9.56 3.26
C GLY A 111 7.29 -8.60 2.48
N LEU A 112 8.60 -8.55 2.74
CA LEU A 112 9.53 -7.62 2.09
C LEU A 112 9.67 -7.86 0.58
N HIS A 113 9.45 -9.10 0.14
CA HIS A 113 9.53 -9.46 -1.27
C HIS A 113 8.22 -9.23 -2.05
N GLY A 114 7.09 -9.02 -1.38
CA GLY A 114 5.77 -8.93 -2.04
C GLY A 114 5.41 -7.53 -2.56
N PHE A 115 5.74 -6.49 -1.81
CA PHE A 115 5.20 -5.14 -2.03
C PHE A 115 5.68 -4.48 -3.33
N ASN A 116 6.92 -4.73 -3.75
CA ASN A 116 7.44 -4.22 -5.02
C ASN A 116 6.64 -4.80 -6.20
N GLY A 117 6.35 -6.11 -6.19
CA GLY A 117 5.54 -6.76 -7.22
C GLY A 117 4.10 -6.23 -7.27
N MET A 118 3.51 -5.91 -6.12
CA MET A 118 2.20 -5.24 -6.06
C MET A 118 2.23 -3.89 -6.77
N LEU A 119 3.17 -3.00 -6.41
CA LEU A 119 3.25 -1.65 -6.97
C LEU A 119 3.48 -1.67 -8.48
N VAL A 120 4.34 -2.57 -8.97
CA VAL A 120 4.56 -2.75 -10.42
C VAL A 120 3.23 -3.03 -11.11
N SER A 121 2.44 -3.91 -10.54
CA SER A 121 1.22 -4.41 -11.18
C SER A 121 0.07 -3.42 -11.11
N LEU A 122 -0.04 -2.68 -10.01
CA LEU A 122 -0.97 -1.55 -9.89
C LEU A 122 -0.65 -0.48 -10.92
N LEU A 123 0.61 -0.10 -11.11
CA LEU A 123 0.97 0.91 -12.11
C LEU A 123 0.83 0.39 -13.54
N MET A 124 1.13 -0.88 -13.83
CA MET A 124 0.81 -1.48 -15.13
C MET A 124 -0.69 -1.40 -15.42
N GLY A 125 -1.53 -1.67 -14.42
CA GLY A 125 -2.98 -1.53 -14.52
C GLY A 125 -3.41 -0.10 -14.81
N VAL A 126 -2.99 0.86 -13.99
CA VAL A 126 -3.43 2.27 -14.06
C VAL A 126 -2.90 2.97 -15.32
N CYS A 127 -1.69 2.64 -15.77
CA CYS A 127 -1.15 3.20 -16.99
C CYS A 127 -1.77 2.59 -18.25
N SER A 128 -2.35 1.39 -18.18
CA SER A 128 -2.87 0.71 -19.37
C SER A 128 -4.10 1.42 -19.95
N SER A 129 -4.09 1.65 -21.26
CA SER A 129 -5.23 2.20 -21.99
C SER A 129 -6.11 1.13 -22.62
N ALA A 130 -5.83 -0.15 -22.38
CA ALA A 130 -6.64 -1.28 -22.87
C ALA A 130 -7.94 -1.47 -22.09
N GLY A 131 -8.09 -0.78 -20.95
CA GLY A 131 -9.25 -0.85 -20.07
C GLY A 131 -9.19 -1.99 -19.05
N ASP A 132 -10.18 -2.00 -18.17
CA ASP A 132 -10.32 -3.03 -17.14
C ASP A 132 -10.60 -4.41 -17.75
N TRP A 133 -10.15 -5.46 -17.06
CA TRP A 133 -10.32 -6.86 -17.46
C TRP A 133 -9.59 -7.27 -18.75
N TYR A 134 -8.60 -6.49 -19.18
CA TYR A 134 -7.71 -6.87 -20.27
C TYR A 134 -6.72 -7.97 -19.84
N TRP A 135 -7.13 -9.22 -19.96
CA TRP A 135 -6.40 -10.40 -19.43
C TRP A 135 -4.99 -10.60 -19.98
N TRP A 136 -4.65 -10.08 -21.15
CA TRP A 136 -3.29 -10.13 -21.66
C TRP A 136 -2.31 -9.39 -20.74
N LEU A 137 -2.78 -8.39 -19.98
CA LEU A 137 -1.97 -7.66 -19.00
C LEU A 137 -1.47 -8.54 -17.84
N LEU A 138 -2.08 -9.71 -17.61
CA LEU A 138 -1.59 -10.65 -16.59
C LEU A 138 -0.17 -11.15 -16.88
N LEU A 139 0.20 -11.29 -18.16
CA LEU A 139 1.53 -11.76 -18.55
C LEU A 139 2.66 -10.78 -18.12
N PRO A 140 2.65 -9.49 -18.50
CA PRO A 140 3.64 -8.55 -18.02
C PRO A 140 3.57 -8.32 -16.52
N VAL A 141 2.39 -8.43 -15.89
CA VAL A 141 2.25 -8.36 -14.42
C VAL A 141 3.00 -9.51 -13.74
N PHE A 142 2.83 -10.74 -14.22
CA PHE A 142 3.56 -11.90 -13.69
C PHE A 142 5.07 -11.71 -13.87
N LEU A 143 5.52 -11.37 -15.08
CA LEU A 143 6.94 -11.15 -15.35
C LEU A 143 7.53 -9.99 -14.55
N GLY A 144 6.79 -8.89 -14.41
CA GLY A 144 7.20 -7.71 -13.65
C GLY A 144 7.32 -8.02 -12.15
N GLY A 145 6.37 -8.79 -11.60
CA GLY A 145 6.42 -9.27 -10.22
C GLY A 145 7.67 -10.10 -9.95
N ALA A 146 7.93 -11.14 -10.76
CA ALA A 146 9.13 -11.97 -10.63
C ALA A 146 10.43 -11.17 -10.81
N THR A 147 10.48 -10.28 -11.81
CA THR A 147 11.64 -9.41 -12.07
C THR A 147 11.94 -8.51 -10.86
N SER A 148 10.90 -8.00 -10.18
CA SER A 148 11.08 -7.17 -8.99
C SER A 148 11.79 -7.91 -7.86
N THR A 149 11.53 -9.21 -7.69
CA THR A 149 12.25 -10.06 -6.72
C THR A 149 13.73 -10.23 -7.09
N PHE A 150 14.03 -10.50 -8.37
CA PHE A 150 15.42 -10.61 -8.82
C PHE A 150 16.20 -9.31 -8.61
N LEU A 151 15.59 -8.16 -8.91
CA LEU A 151 16.20 -6.86 -8.65
C LEU A 151 16.39 -6.60 -7.17
N TYR A 152 15.41 -6.96 -6.33
CA TYR A 152 15.56 -6.87 -4.88
C TYR A 152 16.77 -7.68 -4.40
N SER A 153 16.86 -8.95 -4.80
CA SER A 153 17.95 -9.84 -4.41
C SER A 153 19.32 -9.34 -4.90
N GLY A 154 19.38 -8.73 -6.09
CA GLY A 154 20.62 -8.13 -6.60
C GLY A 154 21.01 -6.81 -5.91
N LEU A 155 20.04 -5.99 -5.52
CA LEU A 155 20.27 -4.69 -4.88
C LEU A 155 20.55 -4.81 -3.39
N ALA A 156 19.96 -5.79 -2.69
CA ALA A 156 20.09 -5.92 -1.24
C ALA A 156 21.55 -5.99 -0.78
N PRO A 157 22.42 -6.88 -1.30
CA PRO A 157 23.83 -6.96 -0.86
C PRO A 157 24.67 -5.74 -1.26
N LEU A 158 24.22 -4.96 -2.24
CA LEU A 158 24.90 -3.74 -2.65
C LEU A 158 24.59 -2.61 -1.67
N LEU A 159 23.33 -2.44 -1.30
CA LEU A 159 22.85 -1.38 -0.42
C LEU A 159 23.12 -1.66 1.06
N ASP A 160 23.17 -2.93 1.46
CA ASP A 160 23.52 -3.38 2.81
C ASP A 160 24.90 -2.88 3.26
N LYS A 161 25.84 -2.69 2.33
CA LYS A 161 27.16 -2.08 2.62
C LYS A 161 27.08 -0.68 3.22
N TRP A 162 25.97 0.01 3.01
CA TRP A 162 25.69 1.35 3.53
C TRP A 162 24.53 1.37 4.53
N ASP A 163 24.05 0.20 4.97
CA ASP A 163 22.88 0.06 5.87
C ASP A 163 21.63 0.74 5.29
N LEU A 164 21.46 0.64 3.95
CA LEU A 164 20.34 1.24 3.24
C LEU A 164 19.31 0.17 2.82
N PRO A 165 18.01 0.44 2.99
CA PRO A 165 16.97 -0.45 2.50
C PRO A 165 16.85 -0.39 0.98
N VAL A 166 16.49 -1.52 0.36
CA VAL A 166 16.17 -1.59 -1.09
C VAL A 166 14.94 -0.75 -1.46
N ALA A 167 14.02 -0.55 -0.49
CA ALA A 167 12.84 0.28 -0.65
C ALA A 167 12.04 -0.06 -1.93
N VAL A 168 11.65 0.97 -2.68
CA VAL A 168 10.83 0.87 -3.89
C VAL A 168 11.65 0.91 -5.18
N PHE A 169 12.99 0.77 -5.11
CA PHE A 169 13.85 0.76 -6.30
C PHE A 169 13.50 -0.35 -7.30
N PRO A 170 13.25 -1.61 -6.89
CA PRO A 170 12.86 -2.67 -7.82
C PRO A 170 11.59 -2.33 -8.59
N PHE A 171 10.55 -1.85 -7.88
CA PHE A 171 9.32 -1.39 -8.51
C PHE A 171 9.57 -0.32 -9.58
N ASN A 172 10.29 0.74 -9.21
CA ASN A 172 10.54 1.87 -10.12
C ASN A 172 11.34 1.43 -11.36
N MET A 173 12.35 0.57 -11.20
CA MET A 173 13.12 0.06 -12.34
C MET A 173 12.26 -0.77 -13.29
N VAL A 174 11.43 -1.67 -12.76
CA VAL A 174 10.57 -2.54 -13.59
C VAL A 174 9.51 -1.73 -14.32
N ILE A 175 8.81 -0.82 -13.63
CA ILE A 175 7.74 -0.05 -14.28
C ILE A 175 8.29 0.90 -15.34
N LEU A 176 9.42 1.57 -15.07
CA LEU A 176 10.05 2.46 -16.06
C LEU A 176 10.53 1.68 -17.29
N LEU A 177 11.12 0.50 -17.09
CA LEU A 177 11.53 -0.37 -18.19
C LEU A 177 10.32 -0.86 -18.99
N TYR A 178 9.24 -1.28 -18.31
CA TYR A 178 8.01 -1.71 -18.96
C TYR A 178 7.39 -0.62 -19.83
N LEU A 179 7.26 0.60 -19.30
CA LEU A 179 6.71 1.73 -20.05
C LEU A 179 7.61 2.12 -21.23
N ALA A 180 8.93 2.12 -21.03
CA ALA A 180 9.89 2.41 -22.10
C ALA A 180 9.87 1.36 -23.22
N CYS A 181 9.73 0.07 -22.88
CA CYS A 181 9.72 -1.02 -23.86
C CYS A 181 8.39 -1.16 -24.60
N THR A 182 7.27 -0.86 -23.96
CA THR A 182 5.95 -0.98 -24.62
C THR A 182 5.69 0.19 -25.55
N GLY A 183 5.91 1.42 -25.09
CA GLY A 183 5.47 2.64 -25.77
C GLY A 183 3.93 2.77 -25.83
N SER A 184 3.42 3.99 -25.99
CA SER A 184 1.97 4.27 -25.97
C SER A 184 1.21 3.64 -27.15
N SER A 185 1.90 3.35 -28.26
CA SER A 185 1.35 2.77 -29.49
C SER A 185 1.52 1.25 -29.60
N ASN A 186 1.91 0.56 -28.51
CA ASN A 186 2.05 -0.89 -28.53
C ASN A 186 0.72 -1.58 -28.90
N PRO A 187 0.71 -2.54 -29.84
CA PRO A 187 -0.52 -3.22 -30.22
C PRO A 187 -1.08 -4.15 -29.13
N TYR A 188 -0.23 -4.65 -28.21
CA TYR A 188 -0.63 -5.60 -27.16
C TYR A 188 -0.74 -4.96 -25.78
N TYR A 189 0.14 -4.01 -25.47
CA TYR A 189 0.21 -3.38 -24.15
C TYR A 189 0.20 -1.85 -24.27
N PRO A 190 -0.86 -1.25 -24.85
CA PRO A 190 -0.94 0.19 -24.97
C PRO A 190 -1.12 0.84 -23.59
N HIS A 191 -0.52 2.01 -23.43
CA HIS A 191 -0.63 2.81 -22.21
C HIS A 191 -0.88 4.28 -22.53
N HIS A 192 -1.45 5.01 -21.57
CA HIS A 192 -1.73 6.42 -21.70
C HIS A 192 -0.43 7.22 -21.96
N PRO A 193 -0.41 8.12 -22.96
CA PRO A 193 0.79 8.89 -23.27
C PRO A 193 1.14 9.86 -22.14
N ALA A 194 2.42 10.00 -21.82
CA ALA A 194 2.90 11.03 -20.92
C ALA A 194 2.92 12.38 -21.66
N THR A 195 2.01 13.29 -21.31
CA THR A 195 1.99 14.66 -21.85
C THR A 195 2.99 15.56 -21.12
N PRO A 196 3.93 16.22 -21.82
CA PRO A 196 4.88 17.14 -21.19
C PRO A 196 4.20 18.40 -20.63
N LEU A 197 4.76 18.94 -19.56
CA LEU A 197 4.25 20.11 -18.79
C LEU A 197 3.97 21.39 -19.61
N GLY A 198 4.53 21.50 -20.82
CA GLY A 198 4.38 22.67 -21.69
C GLY A 198 3.06 22.76 -22.45
N GLU A 199 2.28 21.68 -22.51
CA GLU A 199 1.02 21.61 -23.27
C GLU A 199 -0.23 21.81 -22.41
N LEU A 200 -0.08 21.96 -21.09
CA LEU A 200 -1.21 22.10 -20.18
C LEU A 200 -1.61 23.57 -20.04
N GLU A 201 -2.84 23.90 -20.43
CA GLU A 201 -3.40 25.25 -20.26
C GLU A 201 -3.50 25.62 -18.78
N SER A 202 -3.05 26.83 -18.45
CA SER A 202 -3.17 27.41 -17.11
C SER A 202 -4.60 27.86 -16.87
N ASN A 203 -5.46 26.92 -16.51
CA ASN A 203 -6.79 27.27 -16.02
C ASN A 203 -6.66 27.94 -14.66
N ALA A 204 -6.90 29.26 -14.62
CA ALA A 204 -7.01 30.06 -13.39
C ALA A 204 -8.27 29.67 -12.58
N SER A 205 -8.36 28.41 -12.18
CA SER A 205 -9.40 27.91 -11.30
C SER A 205 -9.18 28.44 -9.89
N GLN A 206 -10.25 28.91 -9.26
CA GLN A 206 -10.22 29.32 -7.85
C GLN A 206 -9.86 28.11 -7.00
N LEU A 207 -8.78 28.24 -6.23
CA LEU A 207 -8.31 27.19 -5.34
C LEU A 207 -9.34 26.97 -4.23
N SER A 208 -10.03 25.82 -4.25
CA SER A 208 -11.00 25.49 -3.21
C SER A 208 -10.29 24.84 -2.02
N LEU A 209 -10.40 25.45 -0.84
CA LEU A 209 -9.85 24.89 0.40
C LEU A 209 -10.37 23.48 0.67
N THR A 210 -11.63 23.19 0.31
CA THR A 210 -12.23 21.87 0.48
C THR A 210 -11.53 20.82 -0.39
N GLN A 211 -11.20 21.14 -1.64
CA GLN A 211 -10.45 20.24 -2.52
C GLN A 211 -9.02 20.04 -2.03
N LEU A 212 -8.41 21.09 -1.47
CA LEU A 212 -7.09 21.01 -0.86
C LEU A 212 -7.06 20.06 0.34
N LEU A 213 -8.06 20.16 1.22
CA LEU A 213 -8.20 19.28 2.38
C LEU A 213 -8.49 17.83 1.98
N GLN A 214 -9.27 17.62 0.92
CA GLN A 214 -9.50 16.29 0.35
C GLN A 214 -8.24 15.71 -0.32
N GLY A 215 -7.35 16.57 -0.84
CA GLY A 215 -6.07 16.16 -1.44
C GLY A 215 -5.16 15.40 -0.47
N VAL A 216 -5.24 15.69 0.83
CA VAL A 216 -4.39 15.04 1.85
C VAL A 216 -4.68 13.53 1.99
N PRO A 217 -5.91 13.08 2.31
CA PRO A 217 -6.19 11.65 2.33
C PRO A 217 -6.01 11.01 0.95
N LEU A 218 -6.38 11.70 -0.13
CA LEU A 218 -6.17 11.21 -1.50
C LEU A 218 -4.69 10.95 -1.80
N GLY A 219 -3.79 11.83 -1.37
CA GLY A 219 -2.35 11.64 -1.55
C GLY A 219 -1.81 10.40 -0.84
N VAL A 220 -2.41 9.99 0.27
CA VAL A 220 -2.10 8.71 0.93
C VAL A 220 -2.63 7.53 0.11
N GLY A 221 -3.83 7.63 -0.46
CA GLY A 221 -4.39 6.59 -1.34
C GLY A 221 -3.60 6.39 -2.63
N GLN A 222 -3.03 7.46 -3.18
CA GLN A 222 -2.20 7.43 -4.39
C GLN A 222 -0.93 6.57 -4.26
N ILE A 223 -0.50 6.25 -3.03
CA ILE A 223 0.59 5.29 -2.81
C ILE A 223 0.25 3.92 -3.45
N TYR A 224 -1.03 3.54 -3.47
CA TYR A 224 -1.52 2.33 -4.15
C TYR A 224 -2.26 2.66 -5.46
N ALA A 225 -2.01 3.83 -6.04
CA ALA A 225 -2.71 4.35 -7.21
C ALA A 225 -4.25 4.37 -7.07
N CYS A 226 -4.73 4.66 -5.86
CA CYS A 226 -6.15 4.81 -5.57
C CYS A 226 -6.56 6.29 -5.62
N GLU A 227 -7.52 6.63 -6.47
CA GLU A 227 -8.02 8.01 -6.63
C GLU A 227 -9.26 8.33 -5.80
N ASP A 228 -9.92 7.32 -5.22
CA ASP A 228 -11.18 7.51 -4.50
C ASP A 228 -10.97 7.87 -3.04
N LEU A 229 -11.73 8.86 -2.56
CA LEU A 229 -11.60 9.37 -1.19
C LEU A 229 -11.92 8.31 -0.12
N GLY A 230 -12.99 7.52 -0.31
CA GLY A 230 -13.42 6.51 0.66
C GLY A 230 -12.34 5.45 0.92
N PRO A 231 -11.89 4.73 -0.11
CA PRO A 231 -10.76 3.82 -0.03
C PRO A 231 -9.47 4.47 0.51
N SER A 232 -9.17 5.71 0.13
CA SER A 232 -7.98 6.42 0.62
C SER A 232 -8.05 6.68 2.14
N VAL A 233 -9.23 7.03 2.67
CA VAL A 233 -9.46 7.16 4.11
C VAL A 233 -9.33 5.81 4.82
N LEU A 234 -9.77 4.72 4.18
CA LEU A 234 -9.60 3.37 4.73
C LEU A 234 -8.12 2.95 4.78
N ILE A 235 -7.33 3.26 3.75
CA ILE A 235 -5.87 3.05 3.73
C ILE A 235 -5.21 3.84 4.87
N LEU A 236 -5.56 5.12 5.04
CA LEU A 236 -5.07 5.92 6.17
C LEU A 236 -5.46 5.32 7.52
N GLY A 237 -6.69 4.82 7.64
CA GLY A 237 -7.16 4.11 8.83
C GLY A 237 -6.33 2.86 9.14
N ALA A 238 -5.96 2.08 8.12
CA ALA A 238 -5.07 0.93 8.25
C ALA A 238 -3.66 1.35 8.71
N THR A 239 -3.12 2.44 8.18
CA THR A 239 -1.84 3.01 8.64
C THR A 239 -1.88 3.41 10.11
N LEU A 240 -2.97 4.08 10.53
CA LEU A 240 -3.16 4.51 11.93
C LEU A 240 -3.36 3.32 12.87
N LEU A 241 -4.02 2.25 12.41
CA LEU A 241 -4.17 1.00 13.15
C LEU A 241 -2.81 0.36 13.43
N TYR A 242 -1.91 0.35 12.45
CA TYR A 242 -0.55 -0.15 12.65
C TYR A 242 0.25 0.74 13.59
N SER A 243 0.34 2.03 13.29
CA SER A 243 1.11 3.01 14.05
C SER A 243 0.52 4.42 13.89
N PRO A 244 0.01 5.03 14.98
CA PRO A 244 -0.47 6.42 14.95
C PRO A 244 0.61 7.42 14.53
N LEU A 245 1.88 7.13 14.87
CA LEU A 245 3.02 7.95 14.49
C LEU A 245 3.24 7.91 12.97
N LEU A 246 3.19 6.72 12.37
CA LEU A 246 3.33 6.54 10.93
C LEU A 246 2.18 7.22 10.17
N GLY A 247 0.93 7.04 10.64
CA GLY A 247 -0.23 7.71 10.04
C GLY A 247 -0.13 9.23 10.14
N SER A 248 0.40 9.77 11.24
CA SER A 248 0.65 11.21 11.38
C SER A 248 1.71 11.70 10.39
N HIS A 249 2.80 10.97 10.20
CA HIS A 249 3.82 11.31 9.20
C HIS A 249 3.29 11.22 7.76
N ALA A 250 2.44 10.24 7.45
CA ALA A 250 1.79 10.13 6.15
C ALA A 250 0.92 11.36 5.84
N LEU A 251 0.14 11.82 6.83
CA LEU A 251 -0.67 13.04 6.72
C LEU A 251 0.19 14.29 6.54
N LEU A 252 1.26 14.43 7.32
CA LEU A 252 2.17 15.57 7.22
C LEU A 252 2.88 15.61 5.86
N GLY A 253 3.36 14.46 5.37
CA GLY A 253 4.01 14.35 4.07
C GLY A 253 3.07 14.70 2.92
N SER A 254 1.85 14.15 2.94
CA SER A 254 0.84 14.48 1.92
C SER A 254 0.39 15.95 1.99
N GLY A 255 0.22 16.49 3.20
CA GLY A 255 -0.09 17.92 3.40
C GLY A 255 1.03 18.83 2.89
N ALA A 256 2.28 18.50 3.16
CA ALA A 256 3.43 19.24 2.64
C ALA A 256 3.48 19.21 1.11
N GLY A 257 3.25 18.05 0.48
CA GLY A 257 3.18 17.93 -0.99
C GLY A 257 2.06 18.79 -1.59
N THR A 258 0.90 18.80 -0.93
CA THR A 258 -0.25 19.63 -1.33
C THR A 258 0.06 21.14 -1.21
N LEU A 259 0.77 21.56 -0.16
CA LEU A 259 1.20 22.95 0.02
C LEU A 259 2.24 23.38 -1.01
N ILE A 260 3.21 22.52 -1.31
CA ILE A 260 4.24 22.78 -2.32
C ILE A 260 3.60 22.94 -3.70
N TYR A 261 2.60 22.10 -4.03
CA TYR A 261 1.84 22.23 -5.27
C TYR A 261 1.18 23.61 -5.40
N CYS A 262 0.60 24.16 -4.33
CA CYS A 262 0.01 25.50 -4.35
C CYS A 262 1.02 26.64 -4.50
N GLN A 263 2.29 26.43 -4.15
CA GLN A 263 3.36 27.41 -4.30
C GLN A 263 4.00 27.38 -5.70
N GLY A 264 3.79 26.31 -6.47
CA GLY A 264 4.21 26.21 -7.86
C GLY A 264 3.37 27.06 -8.82
N PRO A 265 3.73 27.11 -10.12
CA PRO A 265 2.83 27.65 -11.13
C PRO A 265 1.49 26.90 -11.04
N GLY A 266 0.39 27.65 -10.84
CA GLY A 266 -0.91 27.16 -10.37
C GLY A 266 -1.54 25.98 -11.15
N PRO A 267 -2.72 25.49 -10.71
CA PRO A 267 -3.27 24.21 -11.16
C PRO A 267 -3.44 24.16 -12.68
N ARG A 268 -2.74 23.21 -13.30
CA ARG A 268 -2.88 22.87 -14.72
C ARG A 268 -3.55 21.51 -14.80
N SER A 269 -4.78 21.48 -15.27
CA SER A 269 -5.56 20.26 -15.35
C SER A 269 -5.08 19.41 -16.53
N VAL A 270 -4.70 18.16 -16.26
CA VAL A 270 -4.75 17.11 -17.28
C VAL A 270 -6.23 16.78 -17.48
N GLN A 271 -6.70 16.92 -18.71
CA GLN A 271 -8.06 16.52 -19.07
C GLN A 271 -8.16 15.02 -18.80
N LYS A 272 -9.00 14.60 -17.83
CA LYS A 272 -9.25 13.18 -17.57
C LYS A 272 -9.70 12.56 -18.89
N ILE A 273 -8.91 11.61 -19.40
CA ILE A 273 -9.25 10.77 -20.56
C ILE A 273 -10.27 9.74 -20.08
#